data_AF-A0A9W6ID45-F1
#
_entry.id   AF-A0A9W6ID45-F1
#
_cell.length_a   1.000
_cell.length_b   1.000
_cell.length_c   1.000
_cell.angle_alpha   90.00
_cell.angle_beta   90.00
_cell.angle_gamma   90.00
#
_symmetry.space_group_name_H-M   'P 1'
#
loop_
_entity.id
_entity.type
_entity.pdbx_description
1 polymer ?
#
loop_
_entity_poly.entity_id
_entity_poly.type
_entity_poly.pdbx_seq_one_letter_code
_entity_poly.pdbx_strand_id
1 'polypeptide(L)'
;MTEGQRIVAWGDELIKLHDGFRRDLAGLRSSRAGAMDLRTHCLTFCDALHAHHEGEDNALFPHLGTEHPELAETLSRLRSEHRVVARLMERIRQLLDHDGTAIGEELDRLATELEAHLDYEEEQLVPILNKMLTLPEEV
;
A
#
# COMPACT_ATOMS: atom_id res chain seq x y z
N MET A 1 -23.15 -27.44 12.84
CA MET A 1 -22.06 -27.02 11.94
C MET A 1 -21.86 -25.54 12.20
N THR A 2 -20.76 -25.17 12.84
CA THR A 2 -20.56 -23.83 13.42
C THR A 2 -20.30 -22.80 12.33
N GLU A 3 -21.19 -21.83 12.27
CA GLU A 3 -21.18 -20.59 11.51
C GLU A 3 -20.02 -19.71 12.01
N GLY A 4 -18.81 -20.15 11.67
CA GLY A 4 -17.53 -19.62 12.15
C GLY A 4 -16.74 -18.92 11.06
N GLN A 5 -17.41 -18.42 10.01
CA GLN A 5 -16.84 -17.35 9.19
C GLN A 5 -16.95 -16.09 10.03
N ARG A 6 -15.92 -15.86 10.86
CA ARG A 6 -15.71 -14.62 11.59
C ARG A 6 -16.07 -13.46 10.66
N ILE A 7 -16.92 -12.56 11.13
CA ILE A 7 -17.06 -11.21 10.59
C ILE A 7 -15.64 -10.64 10.59
N VAL A 8 -14.92 -10.78 9.47
CA VAL A 8 -13.62 -10.16 9.29
C VAL A 8 -13.95 -8.71 9.02
N ALA A 9 -13.58 -7.83 9.94
CA ALA A 9 -13.62 -6.40 9.72
C ALA A 9 -12.50 -6.08 8.72
N TRP A 10 -12.83 -6.14 7.42
CA TRP A 10 -11.84 -6.04 6.34
C TRP A 10 -11.06 -4.73 6.36
N GLY A 11 -11.69 -3.65 6.83
CA GLY A 11 -11.01 -2.37 7.07
C GLY A 11 -9.97 -2.46 8.20
N ASP A 12 -10.21 -3.25 9.24
CA ASP A 12 -9.22 -3.46 10.30
C ASP A 12 -8.00 -4.26 9.80
N GLU A 13 -8.20 -5.18 8.85
CA GLU A 13 -7.09 -5.89 8.19
C GLU A 13 -6.29 -4.97 7.26
N LEU A 14 -6.97 -4.06 6.54
CA LEU A 14 -6.32 -3.02 5.74
C LEU A 14 -5.40 -2.15 6.62
N ILE A 15 -5.91 -1.64 7.74
CA ILE A 15 -5.14 -0.83 8.69
C ILE A 15 -3.90 -1.59 9.18
N LYS A 16 -4.03 -2.87 9.56
CA LYS A 16 -2.89 -3.67 10.04
C LYS A 16 -1.80 -3.81 8.98
N LEU A 17 -2.21 -4.00 7.72
CA LEU A 17 -1.31 -4.12 6.59
C LEU A 17 -0.60 -2.77 6.33
N HIS A 18 -1.34 -1.66 6.32
CA HIS A 18 -0.81 -0.30 6.17
C HIS A 18 0.18 0.06 7.28
N ASP A 19 -0.14 -0.28 8.53
CA ASP A 19 0.77 -0.10 9.66
C ASP A 19 2.07 -0.90 9.50
N GLY A 20 2.01 -2.05 8.80
CA GLY A 20 3.19 -2.78 8.36
C GLY A 20 4.07 -1.94 7.45
N PHE A 21 3.50 -1.39 6.38
CA PHE A 21 4.24 -0.53 5.45
C PHE A 21 4.81 0.72 6.11
N ARG A 22 4.05 1.39 6.98
CA ARG A 22 4.54 2.55 7.74
C ARG A 22 5.78 2.18 8.58
N ARG A 23 5.75 1.03 9.27
CA ARG A 23 6.90 0.56 10.07
C ARG A 23 8.11 0.19 9.20
N ASP A 24 7.89 -0.55 8.12
CA ASP A 24 8.98 -0.99 7.25
C ASP A 24 9.66 0.21 6.60
N LEU A 25 8.89 1.18 6.10
CA LEU A 25 9.43 2.40 5.50
C LEU A 25 10.19 3.26 6.53
N ALA A 26 9.69 3.39 7.76
CA ALA A 26 10.44 4.04 8.83
C ALA A 26 11.76 3.31 9.16
N GLY A 27 11.76 1.98 9.09
CA GLY A 27 12.95 1.14 9.23
C GLY A 27 13.98 1.40 8.11
N LEU A 28 13.53 1.49 6.86
CA LEU A 28 14.37 1.80 5.71
C LEU A 28 15.03 3.18 5.83
N ARG A 29 14.27 4.20 6.25
CA ARG A 29 14.77 5.58 6.43
C ARG A 29 15.77 5.73 7.56
N SER A 30 15.64 4.91 8.61
CA SER A 30 16.52 4.96 9.79
C SER A 30 17.68 3.96 9.75
N SER A 31 17.72 3.10 8.73
CA SER A 31 18.69 2.01 8.63
C SER A 31 20.13 2.53 8.61
N ARG A 32 20.97 1.90 9.43
CA ARG A 32 22.44 2.01 9.37
C ARG A 32 23.08 0.71 8.87
N ALA A 33 22.26 -0.19 8.32
CA ALA A 33 22.71 -1.48 7.85
C ALA A 33 23.65 -1.34 6.64
N GLY A 34 24.44 -2.38 6.38
CA GLY A 34 25.27 -2.43 5.18
C GLY A 34 24.43 -2.39 3.91
N ALA A 35 25.01 -1.90 2.81
CA ALA A 35 24.32 -1.65 1.54
C ALA A 35 23.51 -2.87 1.02
N MET A 36 24.02 -4.10 1.22
CA MET A 36 23.34 -5.33 0.78
C MET A 36 22.06 -5.63 1.58
N ASP A 37 22.05 -5.34 2.88
CA ASP A 37 20.90 -5.54 3.76
C ASP A 37 19.81 -4.50 3.45
N LEU A 38 20.21 -3.23 3.30
CA LEU A 38 19.31 -2.16 2.87
C LEU A 38 18.68 -2.45 1.51
N ARG A 39 19.47 -2.93 0.53
CA ARG A 39 18.95 -3.30 -0.79
C ARG A 39 17.90 -4.41 -0.70
N THR A 40 18.19 -5.46 0.07
CA THR A 40 17.28 -6.62 0.21
C THR A 40 15.97 -6.20 0.86
N HIS A 41 16.05 -5.38 1.91
CA HIS A 41 14.88 -4.87 2.61
C HIS A 41 14.05 -3.94 1.71
N CYS A 42 14.68 -2.98 1.01
CA CYS A 42 13.98 -2.10 0.08
C CYS A 42 13.25 -2.88 -1.02
N LEU A 43 13.89 -3.89 -1.63
CA LEU A 43 13.26 -4.66 -2.70
C LEU A 43 12.06 -5.46 -2.20
N THR A 44 12.20 -6.12 -1.04
CA THR A 44 11.10 -6.84 -0.40
C THR A 44 9.91 -5.92 -0.12
N PHE A 45 10.18 -4.73 0.43
CA PHE A 45 9.17 -3.71 0.66
C PHE A 45 8.49 -3.25 -0.64
N CYS A 46 9.28 -2.92 -1.67
CA CYS A 46 8.75 -2.45 -2.96
C CYS A 46 7.87 -3.50 -3.64
N ASP A 47 8.24 -4.78 -3.56
CA ASP A 47 7.47 -5.87 -4.17
C ASP A 47 6.15 -6.10 -3.41
N ALA A 48 6.18 -6.08 -2.07
CA ALA A 48 4.98 -6.22 -1.25
C ALA A 48 4.00 -5.06 -1.45
N LEU A 49 4.49 -3.81 -1.46
CA LEU A 49 3.66 -2.63 -1.68
C LEU A 49 3.07 -2.60 -3.10
N HIS A 50 3.85 -3.02 -4.10
CA HIS A 50 3.34 -3.15 -5.46
C HIS A 50 2.22 -4.18 -5.58
N ALA A 51 2.40 -5.37 -5.00
CA ALA A 51 1.38 -6.42 -5.04
C ALA A 51 0.08 -6.00 -4.32
N HIS A 52 0.20 -5.28 -3.20
CA HIS A 52 -0.94 -4.70 -2.50
C HIS A 52 -1.74 -3.72 -3.39
N HIS A 53 -1.08 -2.70 -3.95
CA HIS A 53 -1.76 -1.75 -4.83
C HIS A 53 -2.31 -2.40 -6.10
N GLU A 54 -1.65 -3.42 -6.66
CA GLU A 54 -2.21 -4.16 -7.80
C GLU A 54 -3.47 -4.93 -7.42
N GLY A 55 -3.52 -5.55 -6.25
CA GLY A 55 -4.72 -6.22 -5.74
C GLY A 55 -5.88 -5.24 -5.58
N GLU A 56 -5.60 -4.02 -5.11
CA GLU A 56 -6.61 -2.98 -4.98
C GLU A 56 -7.10 -2.47 -6.32
N ASP A 57 -6.19 -2.13 -7.23
CA ASP A 57 -6.52 -1.60 -8.55
C ASP A 57 -7.33 -2.59 -9.39
N ASN A 58 -7.00 -3.88 -9.30
CA ASN A 58 -7.53 -4.92 -10.18
C ASN A 58 -8.73 -5.67 -9.60
N ALA A 59 -8.87 -5.74 -8.27
CA ALA A 59 -9.95 -6.49 -7.64
C ALA A 59 -10.82 -5.62 -6.72
N LEU A 60 -10.23 -4.97 -5.72
CA LEU A 60 -11.01 -4.25 -4.70
C LEU A 60 -11.73 -3.03 -5.27
N PHE A 61 -11.03 -2.13 -5.96
CA PHE A 61 -11.60 -0.89 -6.47
C PHE A 61 -12.66 -1.11 -7.55
N PRO A 62 -12.54 -2.08 -8.49
CA PRO A 62 -13.63 -2.42 -9.40
C PRO A 62 -14.89 -2.92 -8.67
N HIS A 63 -14.72 -3.75 -7.65
CA HIS A 63 -15.83 -4.24 -6.83
C HIS A 63 -16.52 -3.09 -6.08
N LEU A 64 -15.74 -2.27 -5.37
CA LEU A 64 -16.27 -1.08 -4.67
C LEU A 64 -16.93 -0.10 -5.64
N GLY A 65 -16.37 0.12 -6.83
CA GLY A 65 -16.97 1.00 -7.83
C GLY A 65 -18.31 0.50 -8.38
N THR A 66 -18.56 -0.81 -8.31
CA THR A 66 -19.84 -1.42 -8.72
C THR A 66 -20.89 -1.28 -7.61
N GLU A 67 -20.52 -1.59 -6.36
CA GLU A 67 -21.42 -1.58 -5.21
C GLU A 67 -21.66 -0.17 -4.64
N HIS A 68 -20.67 0.73 -4.79
CA HIS A 68 -20.65 2.09 -4.24
C HIS A 68 -20.28 3.14 -5.31
N PRO A 69 -21.17 3.46 -6.27
CA PRO A 69 -20.90 4.44 -7.32
C PRO A 69 -20.53 5.83 -6.80
N GLU A 70 -20.94 6.17 -5.57
CA GLU A 70 -20.55 7.41 -4.88
C GLU A 70 -19.04 7.53 -4.63
N LEU A 71 -18.28 6.42 -4.66
CA LEU A 71 -16.83 6.41 -4.47
C LEU A 71 -16.04 6.70 -5.76
N ALA A 72 -16.69 6.97 -6.89
CA ALA A 72 -16.00 7.10 -8.18
C ALA A 72 -14.81 8.09 -8.15
N GLU A 73 -14.97 9.25 -7.52
CA GLU A 73 -13.90 10.24 -7.38
C GLU A 73 -12.78 9.77 -6.44
N THR A 74 -13.14 9.19 -5.29
CA THR A 74 -12.20 8.60 -4.33
C THR A 74 -11.33 7.52 -4.98
N LEU A 75 -11.96 6.55 -5.65
CA LEU A 75 -11.24 5.45 -6.31
C LEU A 75 -10.41 5.93 -7.51
N SER A 76 -10.81 7.02 -8.18
CA SER A 76 -10.00 7.64 -9.22
C SER A 76 -8.76 8.31 -8.64
N ARG A 77 -8.90 8.95 -7.48
CA ARG A 77 -7.79 9.59 -6.75
C ARG A 77 -6.79 8.55 -6.26
N LEU A 78 -7.23 7.49 -5.58
CA LEU A 78 -6.37 6.42 -5.07
C LEU A 78 -5.53 5.79 -6.19
N ARG A 79 -6.15 5.45 -7.33
CA ARG A 79 -5.43 4.98 -8.53
C ARG A 79 -4.38 5.96 -9.05
N SER A 80 -4.61 7.27 -8.92
CA SER A 80 -3.63 8.28 -9.31
C SER A 80 -2.44 8.30 -8.36
N GLU A 81 -2.70 8.19 -7.05
CA GLU A 81 -1.70 8.12 -6.00
C GLU A 81 -0.86 6.82 -6.12
N HIS A 82 -1.48 5.67 -6.41
CA HIS A 82 -0.77 4.41 -6.72
C HIS A 82 0.27 4.60 -7.83
N ARG A 83 -0.06 5.34 -8.90
CA ARG A 83 0.89 5.63 -9.99
C ARG A 83 2.04 6.53 -9.53
N VAL A 84 1.81 7.46 -8.58
CA VAL A 84 2.86 8.29 -7.99
C VAL A 84 3.81 7.40 -7.18
N VAL A 85 3.27 6.58 -6.29
CA VAL A 85 4.04 5.65 -5.46
C VAL A 85 4.84 4.67 -6.32
N ALA A 86 4.23 4.08 -7.35
CA ALA A 86 4.90 3.17 -8.28
C ALA A 86 6.11 3.82 -8.98
N ARG A 87 5.98 5.10 -9.41
CA ARG A 87 7.12 5.83 -9.99
C ARG A 87 8.25 6.08 -9.00
N LEU A 88 7.93 6.35 -7.73
CA LEU A 88 8.94 6.53 -6.68
C LEU A 88 9.65 5.22 -6.37
N MET A 89 8.91 4.11 -6.25
CA MET A 89 9.49 2.78 -6.07
C MET A 89 10.43 2.39 -7.22
N GLU A 90 10.04 2.68 -8.47
CA GLU A 90 10.89 2.41 -9.64
C GLU A 90 12.18 3.23 -9.59
N ARG A 91 12.12 4.50 -9.20
CA ARG A 91 13.32 5.33 -9.03
C ARG A 91 14.22 4.80 -7.92
N ILE A 92 13.66 4.33 -6.80
CA ILE A 92 14.42 3.70 -5.71
C ILE A 92 15.13 2.43 -6.21
N ARG A 93 14.44 1.56 -6.96
CA ARG A 93 15.03 0.36 -7.56
C ARG A 93 16.23 0.71 -8.45
N GLN A 94 16.09 1.72 -9.31
CA GLN A 94 17.18 2.18 -10.17
C GLN A 94 18.38 2.70 -9.37
N LEU A 95 18.15 3.45 -8.28
CA LEU A 95 19.23 3.94 -7.42
C LEU A 95 19.97 2.81 -6.69
N LEU A 96 19.25 1.75 -6.30
CA LEU A 96 19.80 0.56 -5.65
C LEU A 96 20.68 -0.30 -6.58
N ASP A 97 20.49 -0.22 -7.89
CA ASP A 97 21.33 -0.89 -8.88
C ASP A 97 22.60 -0.09 -9.25
N HIS A 98 22.71 1.14 -8.76
CA HIS A 98 23.87 2.03 -8.90
C HIS A 98 24.61 2.19 -7.56
N ASP A 99 25.22 3.36 -7.31
CA ASP A 99 26.02 3.62 -6.09
C ASP A 99 25.17 4.02 -4.87
N GLY A 100 23.84 4.05 -5.00
CA GLY A 100 22.91 4.41 -3.92
C GLY A 100 22.89 5.90 -3.56
N THR A 101 23.56 6.76 -4.32
CA THR A 101 23.54 8.21 -4.10
C THR A 101 22.09 8.73 -4.17
N ALA A 102 21.68 9.57 -3.21
CA ALA A 102 20.34 10.15 -3.10
C ALA A 102 19.18 9.17 -2.77
N ILE A 103 19.45 7.90 -2.43
CA ILE A 103 18.37 6.97 -2.02
C ILE A 103 17.58 7.48 -0.82
N GLY A 104 18.23 8.16 0.13
CA GLY A 104 17.58 8.74 1.30
C GLY A 104 16.53 9.80 0.94
N GLU A 105 16.82 10.65 -0.05
CA GLU A 105 15.87 11.68 -0.50
C GLU A 105 14.64 11.06 -1.17
N GLU A 106 14.83 9.99 -1.96
CA GLU A 106 13.70 9.29 -2.58
C GLU A 106 12.89 8.48 -1.56
N LEU A 107 13.52 7.92 -0.52
CA LEU A 107 12.82 7.29 0.60
C LEU A 107 11.99 8.31 1.41
N ASP A 108 12.50 9.52 1.61
CA ASP A 108 11.74 10.61 2.27
C ASP A 108 10.54 11.07 1.44
N ARG A 109 10.71 11.17 0.11
CA ARG A 109 9.60 11.46 -0.81
C ARG A 109 8.56 10.36 -0.80
N LEU A 110 9.00 9.09 -0.87
CA LEU A 110 8.11 7.94 -0.80
C LEU A 110 7.34 7.93 0.52
N ALA A 111 7.97 8.22 1.65
CA ALA A 111 7.26 8.31 2.94
C ALA A 111 6.18 9.38 2.93
N THR A 112 6.50 10.57 2.42
CA THR A 112 5.52 11.66 2.35
C THR A 112 4.30 11.28 1.52
N GLU A 113 4.51 10.74 0.32
CA GLU A 113 3.41 10.39 -0.59
C GLU A 113 2.64 9.14 -0.12
N LEU A 114 3.35 8.12 0.35
CA LEU A 114 2.73 6.87 0.81
C LEU A 114 1.92 7.09 2.08
N GLU A 115 2.47 7.75 3.10
CA GLU A 115 1.73 7.98 4.36
C GLU A 115 0.45 8.79 4.11
N ALA A 116 0.53 9.85 3.28
CA ALA A 116 -0.64 10.65 2.92
C ALA A 116 -1.70 9.84 2.13
N HIS A 117 -1.24 8.94 1.27
CA HIS A 117 -2.10 8.03 0.51
C HIS A 117 -2.81 7.03 1.43
N LEU A 118 -2.07 6.33 2.29
CA LEU A 118 -2.63 5.33 3.22
C LEU A 118 -3.63 5.98 4.20
N ASP A 119 -3.33 7.19 4.70
CA ASP A 119 -4.24 7.93 5.58
C ASP A 119 -5.56 8.27 4.87
N TYR A 120 -5.49 8.73 3.62
CA TYR A 120 -6.67 9.04 2.84
C TYR A 120 -7.48 7.79 2.50
N GLU A 121 -6.83 6.70 2.12
CA GLU A 121 -7.52 5.45 1.84
C GLU A 121 -8.25 4.92 3.07
N GLU A 122 -7.58 4.88 4.22
CA GLU A 122 -8.18 4.43 5.47
C GLU A 122 -9.40 5.28 5.86
N GLU A 123 -9.28 6.61 5.76
CA GLU A 123 -10.38 7.53 6.04
C GLU A 123 -11.62 7.22 5.19
N GLN A 124 -11.43 6.92 3.90
CA GLN A 124 -12.53 6.76 2.96
C GLN A 124 -13.09 5.33 2.92
N LEU A 125 -12.24 4.30 2.96
CA LEU A 125 -12.62 2.93 2.64
C LEU A 125 -12.90 2.08 3.89
N VAL A 126 -12.18 2.28 5.00
CA VAL A 126 -12.37 1.45 6.22
C VAL A 126 -13.83 1.43 6.71
N PRO A 127 -14.56 2.57 6.78
CA PRO A 127 -15.96 2.55 7.22
C PRO A 127 -16.90 1.74 6.33
N ILE A 128 -16.52 1.52 5.07
CA ILE A 128 -17.27 0.76 4.08
C ILE A 128 -16.86 -0.71 4.16
N LEU A 129 -15.56 -0.99 4.13
CA LEU A 129 -14.99 -2.34 4.24
C LEU A 129 -15.45 -3.06 5.51
N ASN A 130 -15.52 -2.36 6.65
CA ASN A 130 -15.99 -2.95 7.92
C ASN A 130 -17.49 -3.27 7.95
N LYS A 131 -18.26 -2.84 6.96
CA LYS A 131 -19.68 -3.21 6.79
C LYS A 131 -19.85 -4.35 5.78
N MET A 132 -18.81 -4.71 5.03
CA MET A 132 -18.88 -5.77 4.03
C MET A 132 -18.82 -7.15 4.69
N LEU A 133 -19.68 -8.06 4.22
CA LEU A 133 -19.75 -9.44 4.71
C LEU A 133 -18.93 -10.41 3.85
N THR A 134 -18.53 -10.00 2.65
CA THR A 134 -17.74 -10.77 1.69
C THR A 134 -16.86 -9.83 0.86
N LEU A 135 -15.64 -10.24 0.54
CA LEU A 135 -14.81 -9.62 -0.50
C LEU A 135 -14.92 -10.43 -1.81
N PRO A 136 -14.60 -9.83 -2.96
CA PRO A 136 -14.47 -10.59 -4.21
C PRO A 136 -13.50 -11.77 -4.03
N GLU A 137 -13.91 -12.96 -4.47
CA GLU A 137 -13.05 -14.15 -4.54
C GLU A 137 -12.04 -13.93 -5.69
N GLU A 138 -10.87 -13.35 -5.39
CA GLU A 138 -9.56 -13.53 -6.06
C GLU A 138 -8.65 -12.30 -5.83
N VAL A 139 -7.49 -12.56 -5.20
CA VAL A 139 -6.28 -11.71 -5.20
C VAL A 139 -5.12 -12.59 -5.63
#